data_AF-A0A820RDM0-F1
#
_entry.id   AF-A0A820RDM0-F1
#
_cell.length_a   1.000
_cell.length_b   1.000
_cell.length_c   1.000
_cell.angle_alpha   90.00
_cell.angle_beta   90.00
_cell.angle_gamma   90.00
#
_symmetry.space_group_name_H-M   'P 1'
#
loop_
_entity.id
_entity.type
_entity.pdbx_description
1 polymer ?
#
loop_
_entity_poly.entity_id
_entity_poly.type
_entity_poly.pdbx_seq_one_letter_code
_entity_poly.pdbx_strand_id
1 'polypeptide(L)' 'IITESIATPDTGAVGDQERPKRIFKIIVIGNSHVGKTCLTYRFCSGKFPEKTEATIGVDFREKTLEIDNDNNF' A
#
# COMPACT_ATOMS: atom_id res chain seq x y z
N ILE A 1 -2.17 -2.89 -15.70
CA ILE A 1 -0.86 -3.40 -16.15
C ILE A 1 -0.42 -4.39 -15.09
N ILE A 2 -0.24 -5.64 -15.47
CA ILE A 2 0.18 -6.71 -14.56
C ILE A 2 1.68 -6.52 -14.35
N THR A 3 2.10 -6.32 -13.10
CA THR A 3 3.50 -6.50 -12.70
C THR A 3 3.58 -7.82 -11.94
N GLU A 4 4.34 -8.76 -12.48
CA GLU A 4 4.82 -9.93 -11.76
C GLU A 4 5.98 -9.49 -10.87
N SER A 5 5.88 -9.77 -9.58
CA SER A 5 7.02 -9.66 -8.67
C SER A 5 7.40 -11.08 -8.31
N ILE A 6 8.61 -11.47 -8.71
CA ILE A 6 9.24 -12.72 -8.29
C ILE A 6 9.86 -12.45 -6.93
N ALA A 7 9.36 -13.13 -5.89
CA ALA A 7 9.97 -13.06 -4.56
C ALA A 7 11.39 -13.65 -4.61
N THR A 8 12.38 -12.90 -4.15
CA THR A 8 13.75 -13.41 -3.98
C THR A 8 13.80 -14.31 -2.74
N PRO A 9 14.44 -15.49 -2.79
CA PRO A 9 14.68 -16.29 -1.59
C PRO A 9 15.79 -15.63 -0.76
N ASP A 10 15.44 -15.16 0.43
CA ASP A 10 16.37 -14.64 1.41
C ASP A 10 17.14 -15.78 2.07
N THR A 11 18.45 -15.81 1.83
CA THR A 11 19.39 -16.68 2.54
C THR A 11 19.94 -15.89 3.73
N GLY A 12 19.52 -16.24 4.95
CA GLY A 12 20.04 -15.64 6.17
C GLY A 12 19.42 -16.25 7.42
N ALA A 13 20.23 -16.90 8.25
CA ALA A 13 19.82 -17.87 9.25
C ALA A 13 19.30 -17.30 10.60
N VAL A 14 18.65 -18.23 11.34
CA VAL A 14 18.42 -18.30 12.79
C VAL A 14 17.11 -17.69 13.32
N GLY A 15 16.11 -18.57 13.48
CA GLY A 15 15.37 -18.71 14.73
C GLY A 15 14.34 -17.64 15.09
N ASP A 16 13.38 -17.36 14.21
CA ASP A 16 12.12 -16.72 14.57
C ASP A 16 11.00 -17.31 13.70
N GLN A 17 9.77 -17.43 14.21
CA GLN A 17 8.63 -17.77 13.38
C GLN A 17 8.47 -16.67 12.32
N GLU A 18 9.01 -16.89 11.13
CA GLU A 18 8.96 -15.95 10.03
C GLU A 18 7.49 -15.79 9.61
N ARG A 19 6.84 -14.76 10.15
CA ARG A 19 5.45 -14.45 9.80
C ARG A 19 5.43 -14.14 8.31
N PRO A 20 4.62 -14.84 7.51
CA PRO A 20 4.62 -14.65 6.07
C PRO A 20 4.25 -13.19 5.75
N LYS A 21 5.11 -12.51 4.99
CA LYS A 21 4.83 -11.18 4.45
C LYS A 21 3.61 -11.28 3.54
N ARG A 22 2.55 -10.53 3.87
CA ARG A 22 1.31 -10.48 3.08
C ARG A 22 1.30 -9.23 2.22
N ILE A 23 1.01 -9.40 0.93
CA ILE A 23 0.87 -8.31 -0.03
C ILE A 23 -0.61 -8.15 -0.36
N PHE A 24 -1.11 -6.92 -0.23
CA PHE A 24 -2.49 -6.57 -0.57
C PHE A 24 -2.51 -5.61 -1.76
N LYS A 25 -3.33 -5.93 -2.79
CA LYS A 25 -3.58 -5.04 -3.93
C LYS A 25 -4.92 -4.34 -3.73
N ILE A 26 -4.90 -3.01 -3.62
CA ILE A 26 -6.10 -2.20 -3.38
C ILE A 26 -6.37 -1.31 -4.59
N ILE A 27 -7.62 -1.26 -5.06
CA ILE A 27 -8.05 -0.43 -6.20
C ILE A 27 -9.14 0.53 -5.71
N VAL A 28 -8.92 1.83 -5.90
CA VAL A 28 -9.89 2.90 -5.53
C VAL A 28 -10.55 3.44 -6.78
N ILE A 29 -11.88 3.28 -6.89
CA ILE A 29 -12.67 3.65 -8.08
C ILE A 29 -13.75 4.66 -7.68
N GLY A 30 -14.07 5.59 -8.57
CA GLY A 30 -15.11 6.60 -8.37
C GLY A 30 -15.00 7.74 -9.37
N ASN A 31 -16.01 8.61 -9.39
CA ASN A 31 -16.09 9.77 -10.29
C ASN A 31 -14.90 10.72 -10.13
N SER A 32 -14.69 11.60 -11.12
CA SER A 32 -13.65 12.62 -11.02
C SER A 32 -13.89 13.55 -9.82
N HIS A 33 -12.80 14.06 -9.22
CA HIS A 33 -12.81 14.99 -8.08
C HIS A 33 -13.40 14.50 -6.74
N VAL A 34 -13.80 13.22 -6.61
CA VAL A 34 -14.31 12.67 -5.33
C VAL A 34 -13.24 12.42 -4.25
N GLY A 35 -11.99 12.83 -4.49
CA GLY A 35 -10.92 12.75 -3.48
C GLY A 35 -10.13 11.43 -3.43
N LYS A 36 -10.22 10.56 -4.45
CA LYS A 36 -9.47 9.29 -4.52
C LYS A 36 -7.97 9.47 -4.29
N THR A 37 -7.39 10.47 -4.97
CA THR A 37 -5.96 10.81 -4.88
C THR A 37 -5.60 11.35 -3.50
N CYS A 38 -6.46 12.16 -2.88
CA CYS A 38 -6.26 12.60 -1.51
C CYS A 38 -6.28 11.44 -0.52
N LEU A 39 -7.19 10.47 -0.71
CA LEU A 39 -7.30 9.30 0.15
C LEU A 39 -6.03 8.44 0.08
N THR A 40 -5.59 8.07 -1.12
CA THR A 40 -4.39 7.26 -1.31
C THR A 40 -3.13 8.00 -0.85
N TYR A 41 -3.04 9.31 -1.13
CA TYR A 41 -1.94 10.16 -0.65
C TYR A 41 -1.91 10.19 0.88
N ARG A 42 -3.06 10.42 1.53
CA ARG A 42 -3.17 10.47 2.99
C ARG A 42 -2.82 9.15 3.65
N PHE A 43 -3.28 8.05 3.07
CA PHE A 43 -2.96 6.71 3.56
C PHE A 43 -1.44 6.47 3.54
N CYS A 44 -0.75 6.79 2.45
CA CYS A 44 0.69 6.55 2.32
C CYS A 44 1.56 7.55 3.08
N SER A 45 1.23 8.85 3.05
CA SER A 45 2.09 9.92 3.58
C SER A 45 1.69 10.44 4.96
N GLY A 46 0.49 10.11 5.43
CA GLY A 46 -0.08 10.68 6.66
C GLY A 46 -0.43 12.17 6.57
N LYS A 47 -0.35 12.81 5.40
CA LYS A 47 -0.69 14.22 5.16
C LYS A 47 -1.70 14.37 4.02
N PHE A 48 -2.35 15.53 3.92
CA PHE A 48 -3.11 15.86 2.71
C PHE A 48 -2.18 16.52 1.70
N PRO A 49 -2.38 16.32 0.39
CA PRO A 49 -1.61 17.03 -0.62
C PRO A 49 -1.97 18.52 -0.59
N GLU A 50 -0.97 19.40 -0.63
CA GLU A 50 -1.18 20.86 -0.62
C GLU A 50 -1.89 21.36 -1.90
N LYS A 51 -1.76 20.61 -2.99
CA LYS A 51 -2.46 20.85 -4.26
C LYS A 51 -3.05 19.53 -4.75
N THR A 52 -4.36 19.53 -4.98
CA THR A 52 -5.04 18.37 -5.57
C THR A 52 -5.28 18.66 -7.04
N GLU A 53 -4.35 18.23 -7.89
CA GLU A 53 -4.51 18.26 -9.34
C GLU A 53 -5.30 17.03 -9.79
N ALA A 54 -6.00 17.13 -10.93
CA ALA A 54 -6.63 15.96 -11.53
C ALA A 54 -5.55 14.91 -11.86
N THR A 55 -5.80 13.66 -11.45
CA THR A 55 -4.86 12.57 -11.78
C THR A 55 -4.91 12.30 -13.28
N ILE A 56 -3.81 12.57 -13.97
CA ILE A 56 -3.62 12.19 -15.37
C ILE A 56 -3.17 10.72 -15.38
N GLY A 57 -4.06 9.82 -15.79
CA GLY A 57 -3.78 8.38 -15.85
C GLY A 57 -4.01 7.65 -14.53
N VAL A 58 -3.04 6.82 -14.11
CA VAL A 58 -3.12 5.94 -12.93
C VAL A 58 -2.04 6.35 -11.92
N ASP A 59 -2.43 6.55 -10.66
CA ASP A 59 -1.50 6.76 -9.53
C ASP A 59 -1.23 5.42 -8.82
N PHE A 60 0.04 5.06 -8.65
CA PHE A 60 0.46 3.87 -7.93
C PHE A 60 1.21 4.25 -6.66
N ARG A 61 0.75 3.72 -5.52
CA ARG A 61 1.38 3.93 -4.22
C ARG A 61 1.48 2.62 -3.45
N GLU A 62 2.59 2.45 -2.77
CA GLU A 62 2.86 1.31 -1.90
C GLU A 62 3.09 1.80 -0.47
N LYS A 63 2.62 1.02 0.51
CA LYS A 63 2.88 1.27 1.92
C LYS A 63 3.03 -0.05 2.65
N THR A 64 4.18 -0.26 3.28
CA THR A 64 4.39 -1.36 4.22
C THR A 64 3.77 -0.98 5.56
N LEU A 65 2.93 -1.86 6.10
CA LEU A 65 2.32 -1.69 7.41
C LEU A 65 2.79 -2.82 8.33
N GLU A 66 3.27 -2.45 9.51
CA GLU A 66 3.43 -3.38 10.62
C GLU A 66 2.06 -3.55 11.27
N ILE A 67 1.45 -4.71 11.05
CA ILE A 67 0.19 -5.07 11.69
C ILE A 67 0.55 -5.79 12.98
N ASP A 68 0.36 -5.11 14.10
CA ASP A 68 0.45 -5.76 15.40
C ASP A 68 -0.73 -6.72 15.54
N ASN A 69 -0.45 -7.93 16.02
CA ASN A 69 -1.40 -9.03 16.02
C ASN A 69 -2.01 -9.17 17.43
N ASP A 70 -2.34 -8.04 18.05
CA ASP A 70 -3.13 -8.00 19.27
C ASP A 70 -4.56 -8.40 18.90
N ASN A 71 -4.83 -9.70 19.04
CA ASN A 71 -6.14 -10.35 18.80
C ASN A 71 -7.22 -9.91 19.81
N ASN A 72 -7.30 -8.63 20.18
CA ASN A 72 -8.31 -8.08 21.08
C ASN A 72 -9.30 -7.18 20.32
N PHE A 73 -10.04 -7.80 19.39
CA PHE A 73 -11.37 -7.32 18.99
C PHE A 73 -12.43 -7.98 19.88
#